data_AF-A0A8J7R272-F1
#
_entry.id   AF-A0A8J7R272-F1
#
_cell.length_a   1.000
_cell.length_b   1.000
_cell.length_c   1.000
_cell.angle_alpha   90.00
_cell.angle_beta   90.00
_cell.angle_gamma   90.00
#
_symmetry.space_group_name_H-M   'P 1'
#
loop_
_entity.id
_entity.type
_entity.pdbx_description
1 polymer ?
#
loop_
_entity_poly.entity_id
_entity_poly.type
_entity_poly.pdbx_seq_one_letter_code
_entity_poly.pdbx_strand_id
1 'polypeptide(L)' 'MASGYCLKCRKQVEVKDAAEQVLKSGRKALVGACPQCGTKIVKFIKS' A
#
# COMPACT_ATOMS: atom_id res chain seq x y z
N MET A 1 -3.80 7.21 -9.20
CA MET A 1 -4.52 6.38 -8.21
C MET A 1 -3.73 5.09 -8.02
N ALA A 2 -3.18 4.85 -6.83
CA ALA A 2 -2.44 3.62 -6.55
C ALA A 2 -3.45 2.50 -6.29
N SER A 3 -3.64 1.58 -7.23
CA SER A 3 -4.48 0.39 -7.02
C SER A 3 -3.68 -0.70 -6.32
N GLY A 4 -4.25 -1.25 -5.25
CA GLY A 4 -3.67 -2.28 -4.41
C GLY A 4 -4.61 -3.46 -4.30
N TYR A 5 -4.07 -4.66 -4.14
CA TYR A 5 -4.90 -5.85 -3.98
C TYR A 5 -5.12 -6.10 -2.48
N CYS A 6 -6.34 -5.90 -1.96
CA CYS A 6 -6.64 -6.27 -0.56
C CYS A 6 -6.87 -7.78 -0.52
N LEU A 7 -5.96 -8.52 0.15
CA LEU A 7 -6.06 -9.97 0.33
C LEU A 7 -7.34 -10.39 1.08
N LYS A 8 -7.89 -9.54 1.96
CA LYS A 8 -9.17 -9.80 2.62
C LYS A 8 -10.36 -9.66 1.66
N CYS A 9 -10.33 -8.64 0.80
CA CYS A 9 -11.40 -8.40 -0.18
C CYS A 9 -11.25 -9.27 -1.44
N ARG A 10 -10.06 -9.87 -1.66
CA ARG A 10 -9.66 -10.58 -2.89
C ARG A 10 -10.00 -9.81 -4.18
N LYS A 11 -9.93 -8.48 -4.09
CA LYS A 11 -10.26 -7.55 -5.16
C LYS A 11 -9.18 -6.48 -5.23
N GLN A 12 -8.98 -5.94 -6.44
CA GLN A 12 -8.27 -4.68 -6.61
C GLN A 12 -9.13 -3.56 -6.01
N VAL A 13 -8.51 -2.80 -5.14
CA VAL A 13 -9.09 -1.67 -4.43
C VAL A 13 -8.14 -0.50 -4.59
N GLU A 14 -8.68 0.71 -4.67
CA GLU A 14 -7.83 1.89 -4.65
C GLU A 14 -7.24 2.06 -3.26
N VAL A 15 -5.91 2.13 -3.18
CA VAL A 15 -5.20 2.43 -1.94
C VAL A 15 -5.40 3.91 -1.64
N LYS A 16 -6.11 4.21 -0.55
CA LYS A 16 -6.18 5.55 0.01
C LYS A 16 -4.90 5.85 0.78
N ASP A 17 -4.48 7.11 0.75
CA ASP A 17 -3.31 7.60 1.50
C ASP A 17 -2.02 6.84 1.20
N ALA A 18 -1.77 6.54 -0.08
CA ALA A 18 -0.51 5.99 -0.54
C ALA A 18 0.64 6.98 -0.30
N ALA A 19 1.36 6.77 0.80
CA ALA A 19 2.52 7.54 1.21
C ALA A 19 3.81 6.71 0.99
N GLU A 20 4.78 7.28 0.31
CA GLU A 20 6.13 6.71 0.29
C GLU A 20 6.81 6.93 1.64
N GLN A 21 7.22 5.85 2.29
CA GLN A 21 8.10 5.89 3.45
C GLN A 21 9.41 5.20 3.12
N VAL A 22 10.50 5.90 3.42
CA VAL A 22 11.85 5.34 3.35
C VAL A 22 12.10 4.60 4.67
N LEU A 23 12.25 3.28 4.61
CA LEU A 23 12.66 2.50 5.78
C LEU A 23 14.11 2.84 6.13
N LYS A 24 14.48 2.66 7.41
CA LYS A 24 15.84 2.89 7.94
C LYS A 24 16.95 2.11 7.21
N SER A 25 16.61 1.11 6.40
CA SER A 25 17.53 0.35 5.56
C SER A 25 17.72 0.91 4.13
N GLY A 26 17.21 2.11 3.85
CA GLY A 26 17.30 2.77 2.54
C GLY A 26 16.28 2.28 1.50
N ARG A 27 15.39 1.35 1.87
CA ARG A 27 14.36 0.83 0.98
C ARG A 27 13.11 1.72 1.00
N LYS A 28 12.60 2.08 -0.17
CA LYS A 28 11.32 2.79 -0.31
C LYS A 28 10.16 1.80 -0.20
N ALA A 29 9.15 2.15 0.59
CA ALA A 29 7.90 1.42 0.66
C ALA A 29 6.73 2.38 0.45
N LEU A 30 5.81 2.04 -0.43
CA LEU A 30 4.52 2.67 -0.54
C LEU A 30 3.64 2.08 0.56
N VAL A 31 3.27 2.88 1.55
CA VAL A 31 2.31 2.50 2.59
C VAL A 31 1.00 3.20 2.26
N GLY A 32 -0.10 2.47 2.20
CA GLY A 32 -1.42 3.09 2.19
C GLY A 32 -2.46 2.19 2.80
N ALA A 33 -3.73 2.57 2.70
CA ALA A 33 -4.85 1.88 3.34
C ALA A 33 -5.90 1.44 2.31
N CYS A 34 -6.45 0.25 2.51
CA CYS A 34 -7.64 -0.17 1.76
C CYS A 34 -8.90 0.52 2.31
N PRO A 35 -9.72 1.18 1.47
CA PRO A 35 -10.96 1.85 1.87
C PRO A 35 -12.10 0.88 2.24
N GLN A 36 -12.02 -0.38 1.82
CA GLN A 36 -13.04 -1.40 2.09
C GLN A 36 -12.76 -2.19 3.38
N CYS A 37 -11.50 -2.56 3.59
CA CYS A 37 -11.10 -3.47 4.67
C CYS A 37 -10.29 -2.77 5.78
N GLY A 38 -9.96 -1.48 5.61
CA GLY A 38 -9.10 -0.70 6.53
C GLY A 38 -7.67 -1.24 6.64
N THR A 39 -7.34 -2.28 5.87
CA THR A 39 -6.07 -3.00 6.00
C THR A 39 -4.96 -2.16 5.37
N LYS A 40 -3.86 -1.99 6.09
CA LYS A 40 -2.66 -1.32 5.58
C LYS A 40 -2.07 -2.16 4.46
N ILE A 41 -2.03 -1.60 3.26
CA ILE A 41 -1.38 -2.16 2.08
C ILE A 41 0.01 -1.54 2.03
N VAL A 42 1.03 -2.37 2.19
CA VAL A 42 2.43 -1.95 2.08
C VAL A 42 3.00 -2.59 0.82
N LYS A 43 3.34 -1.77 -0.16
CA LYS A 43 3.97 -2.19 -1.40
C LYS A 43 5.41 -1.68 -1.39
N PHE A 44 6.36 -2.59 -1.23
CA PHE A 44 7.77 -2.22 -1.38
C PHE A 44 8.02 -1.81 -2.82
N ILE A 45 8.52 -0.60 -3.01
CA ILE A 45 8.90 -0.07 -4.31
C ILE A 45 10.41 -0.28 -4.38
N LYS A 46 10.87 -1.16 -5.26
CA LYS A 46 12.30 -1.20 -5.57
C LYS A 46 12.60 0.11 -6.30
N SER A 47 13.49 0.90 -5.70
CA SER A 47 14.11 2.07 -6.34
C SER A 47 14.75 1.68 -7.66
#